data_AF-A0A7S2TXG2-F1
#
_entry.id   AF-A0A7S2TXG2-F1
#
_cell.length_a   1.000
_cell.length_b   1.000
_cell.length_c   1.000
_cell.angle_alpha   90.00
_cell.angle_beta   90.00
_cell.angle_gamma   90.00
#
_symmetry.space_group_name_H-M   'P 1'
#
loop_
_entity.id
_entity.type
_entity.pdbx_description
1 polymer ?
#
loop_
_entity_poly.entity_id
_entity_poly.type
_entity_poly.pdbx_seq_one_letter_code
_entity_poly.pdbx_strand_id
1 'polypeptide(L)'
;GGRYPRRVERFRPEMVLDVFPKLMITFAVLLADKGIETCNKALNGFQQVHRLFLAMVQRYPELRVKINAKLRVFCCGGEDHRHKKRMRSLGDILPLLAVSDRYSWDNIWQVFLAETFDRAVLWLCKEHPELANLPTKDDRADPAKLRELREKRLELTLDAIAVRLRITMFFVFFFKTFCRGTLAARAERYDRYFGDAVPHGMPSLRQFEERVKGILEIKSWPDVFKNLGVQCPPKETVARILEESVANSLRRGYHKKGMDFRRIQKRGVSTTLIAEIPYLTQRRRDERPERCHVWNGPGKNLCQPEFPGSQTSRHGLLHVHLDRRRDI
;
A
#
# COMPACT_ATOMS: atom_id res chain seq x y z
N GLY A 1 -37.85 34.35 2.66
CA GLY A 1 -36.55 34.62 2.00
C GLY A 1 -35.76 33.35 1.89
N GLY A 2 -35.78 32.70 0.72
CA GLY A 2 -35.07 31.44 0.49
C GLY A 2 -33.57 31.65 0.46
N ARG A 3 -32.82 30.87 1.25
CA ARG A 3 -31.36 30.79 1.14
C ARG A 3 -31.04 30.05 -0.15
N TYR A 4 -30.51 30.77 -1.13
CA TYR A 4 -29.91 30.15 -2.31
C TYR A 4 -28.80 29.17 -1.88
N PRO A 5 -28.68 28.00 -2.51
CA PRO A 5 -27.59 27.07 -2.23
C PRO A 5 -26.24 27.73 -2.56
N ARG A 6 -25.23 27.48 -1.71
CA ARG A 6 -23.84 27.95 -1.91
C ARG A 6 -23.39 27.60 -3.33
N ARG A 7 -22.78 28.56 -4.05
CA ARG A 7 -22.12 28.31 -5.35
C ARG A 7 -21.19 27.11 -5.19
N VAL A 8 -21.49 26.04 -5.93
CA VAL A 8 -20.54 24.93 -6.09
C VAL A 8 -19.36 25.51 -6.87
N GLU A 9 -18.16 25.44 -6.31
CA GLU A 9 -16.96 25.84 -7.04
C GLU A 9 -16.88 25.05 -8.35
N ARG A 10 -16.62 25.74 -9.46
CA ARG A 10 -16.45 25.08 -10.76
C ARG A 10 -15.27 24.11 -10.68
N PHE A 11 -15.42 22.95 -11.32
CA PHE A 11 -14.34 21.98 -11.44
C PHE A 11 -13.08 22.65 -12.00
N ARG A 12 -11.95 22.45 -11.33
CA ARG A 12 -10.63 22.81 -11.83
C ARG A 12 -9.78 21.53 -11.94
N PRO A 13 -9.06 21.30 -13.06
CA PRO A 13 -8.28 20.08 -13.23
C PRO A 13 -7.34 19.77 -12.07
N GLU A 14 -6.78 20.77 -11.38
CA GLU A 14 -5.85 20.54 -10.26
C GLU A 14 -6.49 19.78 -9.09
N MET A 15 -7.80 19.86 -8.92
CA MET A 15 -8.54 19.13 -7.89
C MET A 15 -8.31 17.61 -8.01
N VAL A 16 -8.00 17.11 -9.22
CA VAL A 16 -7.62 15.71 -9.46
C VAL A 16 -6.42 15.31 -8.59
N LEU A 17 -5.42 16.19 -8.47
CA LEU A 17 -4.20 15.92 -7.69
C LEU A 17 -4.44 15.98 -6.18
N ASP A 18 -5.58 16.50 -5.74
CA ASP A 18 -5.97 16.53 -4.33
C ASP A 18 -6.83 15.32 -3.94
N VAL A 19 -7.52 14.70 -4.91
CA VAL A 19 -8.48 13.61 -4.68
C VAL A 19 -7.88 12.25 -5.00
N PHE A 20 -7.38 12.05 -6.23
CA PHE A 20 -6.95 10.72 -6.69
C PHE A 20 -5.79 10.13 -5.89
N PRO A 21 -4.75 10.91 -5.55
CA PRO A 21 -3.69 10.37 -4.69
C PRO A 21 -4.20 9.90 -3.34
N LYS A 22 -5.12 10.65 -2.72
CA LYS A 22 -5.71 10.26 -1.45
C LYS A 22 -6.57 9.00 -1.58
N LEU A 23 -7.37 8.88 -2.64
CA LEU A 23 -8.16 7.68 -2.91
C LEU A 23 -7.27 6.44 -3.06
N MET A 24 -6.22 6.51 -3.89
CA MET A 24 -5.31 5.40 -4.10
C MET A 24 -4.53 5.05 -2.82
N ILE A 25 -4.08 6.04 -2.05
CA ILE A 25 -3.45 5.80 -0.76
C ILE A 25 -4.41 5.12 0.22
N THR A 26 -5.64 5.60 0.34
CA THR A 26 -6.63 5.00 1.23
C THR A 26 -6.89 3.54 0.87
N PHE A 27 -7.01 3.19 -0.41
CA PHE A 27 -7.10 1.79 -0.83
C PHE A 27 -5.89 0.97 -0.38
N ALA A 28 -4.67 1.48 -0.60
CA ALA A 28 -3.46 0.77 -0.19
C ALA A 28 -3.36 0.62 1.34
N VAL A 29 -3.83 1.61 2.11
CA VAL A 29 -3.93 1.52 3.58
C VAL A 29 -4.91 0.42 3.97
N LEU A 30 -6.10 0.39 3.36
CA LEU A 30 -7.11 -0.63 3.66
C LEU A 30 -6.61 -2.04 3.35
N LEU A 31 -5.81 -2.22 2.29
CA LEU A 31 -5.16 -3.51 2.02
C LEU A 31 -4.07 -3.82 3.06
N ALA A 32 -3.18 -2.87 3.32
CA ALA A 32 -2.03 -3.04 4.21
C ALA A 32 -2.42 -3.30 5.69
N ASP A 33 -3.55 -2.75 6.12
CA ASP A 33 -4.12 -2.90 7.46
C ASP A 33 -5.17 -4.02 7.54
N LYS A 34 -5.33 -4.83 6.47
CA LYS A 34 -6.34 -5.90 6.37
C LYS A 34 -7.77 -5.41 6.60
N GLY A 35 -8.03 -4.13 6.33
CA GLY A 35 -9.35 -3.52 6.38
C GLY A 35 -10.26 -4.02 5.26
N ILE A 36 -9.70 -4.40 4.11
CA ILE A 36 -10.41 -5.09 3.03
C ILE A 36 -9.75 -6.42 2.71
N GLU A 37 -10.55 -7.40 2.30
CA GLU A 37 -10.06 -8.70 1.85
C GLU A 37 -9.35 -8.57 0.50
N THR A 38 -8.20 -9.24 0.39
CA THR A 38 -7.47 -9.38 -0.87
C THR A 38 -8.27 -10.26 -1.80
N CYS A 39 -9.00 -9.65 -2.73
CA CYS A 39 -9.88 -10.34 -3.67
C CYS A 39 -9.97 -9.58 -5.00
N ASN A 40 -10.62 -10.19 -6.00
CA ASN A 40 -10.91 -9.58 -7.30
C ASN A 40 -11.51 -8.18 -7.19
N LYS A 41 -12.49 -7.99 -6.30
CA LYS A 41 -13.18 -6.70 -6.17
C LYS A 41 -12.23 -5.59 -5.70
N ALA A 42 -11.32 -5.91 -4.79
CA ALA A 42 -10.32 -4.95 -4.31
C ALA A 42 -9.30 -4.59 -5.40
N LEU A 43 -8.83 -5.59 -6.16
CA LEU A 43 -7.93 -5.37 -7.30
C LEU A 43 -8.61 -4.52 -8.39
N ASN A 44 -9.81 -4.90 -8.81
CA ASN A 44 -10.57 -4.20 -9.84
C ASN A 44 -10.88 -2.77 -9.40
N GLY A 45 -11.27 -2.56 -8.14
CA GLY A 45 -11.50 -1.23 -7.59
C GLY A 45 -10.25 -0.34 -7.66
N PHE A 46 -9.10 -0.86 -7.24
CA PHE A 46 -7.84 -0.11 -7.32
C PHE A 46 -7.45 0.23 -8.76
N GLN A 47 -7.58 -0.74 -9.67
CA GLN A 47 -7.28 -0.57 -11.08
C GLN A 47 -8.21 0.43 -11.76
N GLN A 48 -9.50 0.43 -11.45
CA GLN A 48 -10.46 1.40 -11.98
C GLN A 48 -10.12 2.83 -11.52
N VAL A 49 -9.76 3.02 -10.25
CA VAL A 49 -9.28 4.32 -9.75
C VAL A 49 -8.02 4.76 -10.48
N HIS A 50 -7.07 3.85 -10.70
CA HIS A 50 -5.86 4.17 -11.46
C HIS A 50 -6.16 4.52 -12.93
N ARG A 51 -7.03 3.76 -13.60
CA ARG A 51 -7.43 4.04 -15.00
C ARG A 51 -8.13 5.39 -15.12
N LEU A 52 -9.01 5.72 -14.18
CA LEU A 52 -9.65 7.02 -14.13
C LEU A 52 -8.62 8.13 -13.90
N PHE A 53 -7.62 7.92 -13.05
CA PHE A 53 -6.55 8.90 -12.88
C PHE A 53 -5.74 9.09 -14.17
N LEU A 54 -5.41 8.01 -14.89
CA LEU A 54 -4.78 8.07 -16.21
C LEU A 54 -5.65 8.87 -17.20
N ALA A 55 -6.97 8.64 -17.21
CA ALA A 55 -7.91 9.38 -18.06
C ALA A 55 -7.87 10.88 -17.78
N MET A 56 -7.85 11.28 -16.50
CA MET A 56 -7.77 12.68 -16.12
C MET A 56 -6.45 13.32 -16.57
N VAL A 57 -5.32 12.61 -16.43
CA VAL A 57 -4.02 13.12 -16.88
C VAL A 57 -3.93 13.21 -18.41
N GLN A 58 -4.59 12.31 -19.15
CA GLN A 58 -4.70 12.38 -20.61
C GLN A 58 -5.59 13.54 -21.05
N ARG A 59 -6.72 13.75 -20.36
CA ARG A 59 -7.70 14.78 -20.67
C ARG A 59 -7.17 16.19 -20.38
N TYR A 60 -6.35 16.34 -19.34
CA TYR A 60 -5.81 17.61 -18.86
C TYR A 60 -4.27 17.56 -18.81
N PRO A 61 -3.57 17.82 -19.93
CA PRO A 61 -2.10 17.70 -20.02
C PRO A 61 -1.32 18.57 -19.02
N GLU A 62 -1.91 19.67 -18.55
CA GLU A 62 -1.35 20.53 -17.49
C GLU A 62 -1.12 19.74 -16.18
N LEU A 63 -1.88 18.68 -15.94
CA LEU A 63 -1.66 17.78 -14.80
C LEU A 63 -0.34 17.05 -14.92
N ARG A 64 0.03 16.58 -16.12
CA ARG A 64 1.32 15.91 -16.34
C ARG A 64 2.49 16.85 -16.03
N VAL A 65 2.40 18.12 -16.45
CA VAL A 65 3.41 19.14 -16.13
C VAL A 65 3.54 19.31 -14.61
N LYS A 66 2.41 19.43 -13.89
CA LYS A 66 2.38 19.60 -12.43
C LYS A 66 2.90 18.36 -11.69
N ILE A 67 2.53 17.17 -12.14
CA ILE A 67 3.00 15.88 -11.60
C ILE A 67 4.52 15.78 -11.73
N ASN A 68 5.05 16.02 -12.94
CA ASN A 68 6.47 15.96 -13.20
C ASN A 68 7.26 17.01 -12.42
N ALA A 69 6.72 18.22 -12.26
CA ALA A 69 7.31 19.24 -11.41
C ALA A 69 7.36 18.82 -9.93
N LYS A 70 6.27 18.28 -9.38
CA LYS A 70 6.21 17.77 -8.00
C LYS A 70 7.22 16.63 -7.78
N LEU A 71 7.28 15.67 -8.70
CA LEU A 71 8.22 14.54 -8.64
C LEU A 71 9.67 15.02 -8.75
N ARG A 72 9.98 15.94 -9.67
CA ARG A 72 11.31 16.56 -9.78
C ARG A 72 11.75 17.22 -8.48
N VAL A 73 10.88 18.04 -7.89
CA VAL A 73 11.16 18.75 -6.64
C VAL A 73 11.35 17.77 -5.48
N PHE A 74 10.56 16.70 -5.43
CA PHE A 74 10.72 15.64 -4.43
C PHE A 74 12.08 14.94 -4.53
N CYS A 75 12.52 14.61 -5.74
CA CYS A 75 13.77 13.90 -5.98
C CYS A 75 15.00 14.80 -5.80
N CYS A 76 14.98 15.95 -6.46
CA CYS A 76 16.17 16.79 -6.68
C CYS A 76 16.17 18.08 -5.84
N GLY A 77 15.07 18.44 -5.18
CA GLY A 77 14.95 19.70 -4.44
C GLY A 77 15.62 19.71 -3.05
N GLY A 78 16.24 18.60 -2.62
CA GLY A 78 16.80 18.48 -1.28
C GLY A 78 15.76 18.18 -0.18
N GLU A 79 16.23 18.09 1.06
CA GLU A 79 15.44 17.59 2.20
C GLU A 79 14.26 18.49 2.60
N ASP A 80 14.38 19.81 2.42
CA ASP A 80 13.35 20.77 2.80
C ASP A 80 12.05 20.57 2.01
N HIS A 81 12.15 20.14 0.76
CA HIS A 81 11.01 19.87 -0.11
C HIS A 81 10.25 18.60 0.28
N ARG A 82 10.89 17.69 1.02
CA ARG A 82 10.28 16.46 1.55
C ARG A 82 9.76 16.63 2.98
N HIS A 83 10.15 17.71 3.65
CA HIS A 83 9.80 17.97 5.03
C HIS A 83 8.28 18.06 5.24
N LYS A 84 7.77 17.56 6.38
CA LYS A 84 6.33 17.49 6.71
C LYS A 84 5.55 18.81 6.55
N LYS A 85 6.23 19.96 6.66
CA LYS A 85 5.64 21.29 6.47
C LYS A 85 5.29 21.56 5.00
N ARG A 86 6.09 21.06 4.06
CA ARG A 86 5.87 21.22 2.61
C ARG A 86 5.11 20.04 2.02
N MET A 87 5.38 18.82 2.51
CA MET A 87 4.71 17.59 2.08
C MET A 87 4.09 16.89 3.28
N ARG A 88 2.83 17.24 3.59
CA ARG A 88 2.13 16.72 4.78
C ARG A 88 1.97 15.21 4.74
N SER A 89 1.63 14.63 3.60
CA SER A 89 1.57 13.17 3.40
C SER A 89 2.67 12.75 2.42
N LEU A 90 3.61 11.93 2.89
CA LEU A 90 4.67 11.38 2.05
C LEU A 90 4.12 10.37 1.04
N GLY A 91 3.09 9.62 1.44
CA GLY A 91 2.47 8.59 0.59
C GLY A 91 1.86 9.17 -0.69
N ASP A 92 1.43 10.44 -0.68
CA ASP A 92 0.79 11.09 -1.83
C ASP A 92 1.69 11.12 -3.07
N ILE A 93 3.02 10.93 -2.93
CA ILE A 93 3.94 10.85 -4.06
C ILE A 93 3.81 9.54 -4.85
N LEU A 94 3.40 8.45 -4.19
CA LEU A 94 3.34 7.10 -4.80
C LEU A 94 2.25 7.03 -5.91
N PRO A 95 1.02 7.52 -5.70
CA PRO A 95 0.04 7.60 -6.79
C PRO A 95 0.49 8.49 -7.96
N LEU A 96 1.27 9.54 -7.69
CA LEU A 96 1.79 10.41 -8.75
C LEU A 96 2.81 9.68 -9.63
N LEU A 97 3.61 8.77 -9.05
CA LEU A 97 4.48 7.89 -9.83
C LEU A 97 3.69 6.95 -10.75
N ALA A 98 2.54 6.43 -10.29
CA ALA A 98 1.71 5.49 -11.07
C ALA A 98 1.30 6.07 -12.44
N VAL A 99 1.04 7.37 -12.47
CA VAL A 99 0.61 8.13 -13.66
C VAL A 99 1.74 8.95 -14.30
N SER A 100 2.99 8.80 -13.85
CA SER A 100 4.14 9.47 -14.43
C SER A 100 4.75 8.65 -15.58
N ASP A 101 5.16 9.34 -16.64
CA ASP A 101 5.95 8.81 -17.74
C ASP A 101 7.45 9.13 -17.61
N ARG A 102 7.82 10.06 -16.72
CA ARG A 102 9.19 10.59 -16.60
C ARG A 102 9.95 10.06 -15.38
N TYR A 103 9.24 9.72 -14.31
CA TYR A 103 9.84 9.26 -13.06
C TYR A 103 9.28 7.89 -12.68
N SER A 104 10.17 7.00 -12.24
CA SER A 104 9.85 5.67 -11.73
C SER A 104 10.27 5.54 -10.26
N TRP A 105 9.91 4.40 -9.64
CA TRP A 105 10.39 4.04 -8.31
C TRP A 105 11.92 4.09 -8.19
N ASP A 106 12.63 3.64 -9.23
CA ASP A 106 14.09 3.58 -9.26
C ASP A 106 14.72 4.98 -9.13
N ASN A 107 14.01 6.03 -9.57
CA ASN A 107 14.48 7.40 -9.44
C ASN A 107 14.33 7.97 -8.02
N ILE A 108 13.42 7.43 -7.19
CA ILE A 108 13.00 8.10 -5.95
C ILE A 108 13.22 7.30 -4.67
N TRP A 109 13.41 5.97 -4.78
CA TRP A 109 13.31 5.07 -3.62
C TRP A 109 14.24 5.46 -2.46
N GLN A 110 15.47 5.90 -2.75
CA GLN A 110 16.44 6.27 -1.71
C GLN A 110 15.94 7.44 -0.86
N VAL A 111 15.56 8.54 -1.53
CA VAL A 111 15.07 9.74 -0.85
C VAL A 111 13.71 9.51 -0.20
N PHE A 112 12.88 8.63 -0.77
CA PHE A 112 11.60 8.24 -0.20
C PHE A 112 11.76 7.43 1.09
N LEU A 113 12.64 6.42 1.09
CA LEU A 113 12.89 5.59 2.27
C LEU A 113 13.58 6.36 3.39
N ALA A 114 14.58 7.19 3.06
CA ALA A 114 15.22 8.07 4.05
C ALA A 114 14.18 8.97 4.75
N GLU A 115 13.33 9.65 3.98
CA GLU A 115 12.26 10.48 4.54
C GLU A 115 11.24 9.65 5.33
N THR A 116 10.94 8.43 4.87
CA THR A 116 10.03 7.51 5.53
C THR A 116 10.54 7.15 6.93
N PHE A 117 11.81 6.80 7.06
CA PHE A 117 12.41 6.43 8.33
C PHE A 117 12.51 7.63 9.28
N ASP A 118 12.98 8.80 8.81
CA ASP A 118 13.04 10.03 9.60
C ASP A 118 11.67 10.38 10.23
N ARG A 119 10.61 10.34 9.42
CA ARG A 119 9.25 10.69 9.85
C ARG A 119 8.63 9.61 10.74
N ALA A 120 9.07 8.36 10.60
CA ALA A 120 8.56 7.25 11.37
C ALA A 120 9.04 7.27 12.83
N VAL A 121 10.21 7.85 13.12
CA VAL A 121 10.81 7.92 14.46
C VAL A 121 9.83 8.42 15.53
N LEU A 122 8.99 9.42 15.22
CA LEU A 122 8.00 9.92 16.18
C LEU A 122 7.03 8.84 16.66
N TRP A 123 6.58 7.99 15.73
CA TRP A 123 5.66 6.89 16.03
C TRP A 123 6.39 5.69 16.60
N LEU A 124 7.58 5.41 16.10
CA LEU A 124 8.48 4.38 16.62
C LEU A 124 8.78 4.61 18.11
N CYS A 125 9.24 5.80 18.48
CA CYS A 125 9.57 6.13 19.86
C CYS A 125 8.34 6.30 20.75
N LYS A 126 7.14 6.37 20.18
CA LYS A 126 5.90 6.28 20.95
C LYS A 126 5.64 4.86 21.42
N GLU A 127 5.89 3.86 20.58
CA GLU A 127 5.72 2.45 20.93
C GLU A 127 6.93 1.92 21.71
N HIS A 128 8.13 2.36 21.34
CA HIS A 128 9.41 1.95 21.92
C HIS A 128 10.28 3.17 22.25
N PRO A 129 9.99 3.91 23.35
CA PRO A 129 10.72 5.12 23.73
C PRO A 129 12.24 4.95 23.86
N GLU A 130 12.70 3.75 24.20
CA GLU A 130 14.12 3.42 24.30
C GLU A 130 14.89 3.62 22.98
N LEU A 131 14.21 3.54 21.83
CA LEU A 131 14.83 3.69 20.52
C LEU A 131 15.24 5.13 20.19
N ALA A 132 14.75 6.11 20.97
CA ALA A 132 15.19 7.50 20.88
C ALA A 132 16.65 7.67 21.34
N ASN A 133 17.14 6.75 22.18
CA ASN A 133 18.52 6.76 22.64
C ASN A 133 19.41 6.05 21.62
N LEU A 134 20.45 6.73 21.16
CA LEU A 134 21.47 6.16 20.28
C LEU A 134 22.53 5.43 21.10
N PRO A 135 23.20 4.38 20.54
CA PRO A 135 24.30 3.72 21.22
C PRO A 135 25.38 4.72 21.66
N THR A 136 25.74 4.67 22.93
CA THR A 136 26.77 5.53 23.56
C THR A 136 28.17 5.16 23.08
N LYS A 137 29.19 5.92 23.50
CA LYS A 137 30.59 5.56 23.21
C LYS A 137 30.96 4.20 23.81
N ASP A 138 30.53 3.94 25.04
CA ASP A 138 30.81 2.68 25.74
C ASP A 138 30.08 1.51 25.08
N ASP A 139 28.82 1.70 24.66
CA ASP A 139 28.09 0.68 23.89
C ASP A 139 28.79 0.33 22.57
N ARG A 140 29.44 1.31 21.93
CA ARG A 140 30.16 1.12 20.68
C ARG A 140 31.54 0.47 20.87
N ALA A 141 32.11 0.57 22.08
CA ALA A 141 33.37 -0.07 22.42
C ALA A 141 33.23 -1.58 22.67
N ASP A 142 32.02 -2.05 23.01
CA ASP A 142 31.66 -3.46 23.14
C ASP A 142 30.91 -3.97 21.88
N PRO A 143 31.56 -4.75 21.00
CA PRO A 143 30.93 -5.23 19.76
C PRO A 143 29.73 -6.16 20.00
N ALA A 144 29.73 -6.94 21.09
CA ALA A 144 28.65 -7.88 21.39
C ALA A 144 27.40 -7.10 21.83
N LYS A 145 27.58 -6.12 22.72
CA LYS A 145 26.51 -5.24 23.17
C LYS A 145 25.97 -4.37 22.02
N LEU A 146 26.84 -3.81 21.18
CA LEU A 146 26.42 -3.03 20.03
C LEU A 146 25.55 -3.86 19.07
N ARG A 147 25.94 -5.11 18.82
CA ARG A 147 25.16 -6.03 17.99
C ARG A 147 23.77 -6.24 18.58
N GLU A 148 23.67 -6.63 19.85
CA GLU A 148 22.39 -6.85 20.53
C GLU A 148 21.45 -5.64 20.42
N LEU A 149 21.96 -4.42 20.70
CA LEU A 149 21.19 -3.18 20.58
C LEU A 149 20.67 -2.95 19.16
N ARG A 150 21.48 -3.27 18.14
CA ARG A 150 21.10 -3.14 16.73
C ARG A 150 20.09 -4.19 16.30
N GLU A 151 20.22 -5.43 16.77
CA GLU A 151 19.25 -6.49 16.50
C GLU A 151 17.87 -6.11 17.06
N LYS A 152 17.84 -5.66 18.32
CA LYS A 152 16.62 -5.15 18.94
C LYS A 152 16.03 -3.95 18.18
N ARG A 153 16.86 -2.98 17.77
CA ARG A 153 16.40 -1.82 16.97
C ARG A 153 15.77 -2.25 15.65
N LEU A 154 16.36 -3.21 14.95
CA LEU A 154 15.84 -3.71 13.68
C LEU A 154 14.48 -4.39 13.84
N GLU A 155 14.32 -5.22 14.87
CA GLU A 155 13.07 -5.92 15.17
C GLU A 155 11.96 -4.93 15.53
N LEU A 156 12.18 -4.11 16.56
CA LEU A 156 11.19 -3.15 17.07
C LEU A 156 10.81 -2.10 16.02
N THR A 157 11.77 -1.68 15.18
CA THR A 157 11.45 -0.77 14.07
C THR A 157 10.54 -1.45 13.06
N LEU A 158 10.88 -2.66 12.61
CA LEU A 158 10.09 -3.35 11.60
C LEU A 158 8.65 -3.56 12.07
N ASP A 159 8.46 -3.97 13.33
CA ASP A 159 7.13 -4.16 13.92
C ASP A 159 6.32 -2.84 13.92
N ALA A 160 6.88 -1.78 14.49
CA ALA A 160 6.21 -0.49 14.64
C ALA A 160 5.85 0.19 13.30
N ILE A 161 6.62 -0.05 12.23
CA ILE A 161 6.42 0.62 10.93
C ILE A 161 5.96 -0.32 9.81
N ALA A 162 5.63 -1.57 10.12
CA ALA A 162 5.25 -2.60 9.15
C ALA A 162 4.14 -2.13 8.18
N VAL A 163 3.07 -1.53 8.71
CA VAL A 163 1.93 -1.05 7.89
C VAL A 163 2.39 0.01 6.87
N ARG A 164 3.26 0.93 7.27
CA ARG A 164 3.80 1.96 6.37
C ARG A 164 4.64 1.35 5.25
N LEU A 165 5.44 0.35 5.59
CA LEU A 165 6.24 -0.38 4.61
C LEU A 165 5.36 -1.21 3.67
N ARG A 166 4.30 -1.87 4.18
CA ARG A 166 3.29 -2.61 3.39
C ARG A 166 2.65 -1.75 2.32
N ILE A 167 2.23 -0.53 2.66
CA ILE A 167 1.68 0.44 1.69
C ILE A 167 2.70 0.70 0.57
N THR A 168 3.96 0.96 0.94
CA THR A 168 5.02 1.25 -0.04
C THR A 168 5.30 0.04 -0.93
N MET A 169 5.45 -1.15 -0.35
CA MET A 169 5.67 -2.40 -1.07
C MET A 169 4.50 -2.74 -2.02
N PHE A 170 3.26 -2.47 -1.61
CA PHE A 170 2.09 -2.63 -2.46
C PHE A 170 2.17 -1.72 -3.70
N PHE A 171 2.53 -0.44 -3.52
CA PHE A 171 2.73 0.47 -4.65
C PHE A 171 3.89 0.03 -5.55
N VAL A 172 5.00 -0.44 -4.99
CA VAL A 172 6.13 -0.96 -5.80
C VAL A 172 5.70 -2.17 -6.63
N PHE A 173 5.01 -3.13 -6.01
CA PHE A 173 4.40 -4.25 -6.71
C PHE A 173 3.47 -3.72 -7.83
N PHE A 174 2.63 -2.74 -7.52
CA PHE A 174 1.73 -2.14 -8.49
C PHE A 174 2.46 -1.50 -9.67
N PHE A 175 3.52 -0.72 -9.42
CA PHE A 175 4.31 -0.08 -10.47
C PHE A 175 4.95 -1.12 -11.39
N LYS A 176 5.61 -2.12 -10.80
CA LYS A 176 6.32 -3.17 -11.54
C LYS A 176 5.39 -4.07 -12.35
N THR A 177 4.10 -4.05 -12.06
CA THR A 177 3.10 -4.91 -12.69
C THR A 177 2.26 -4.15 -13.69
N PHE A 178 1.67 -3.03 -13.27
CA PHE A 178 0.61 -2.32 -13.98
C PHE A 178 1.07 -1.00 -14.62
N CYS A 179 2.22 -0.46 -14.19
CA CYS A 179 2.68 0.85 -14.66
C CYS A 179 3.87 0.76 -15.64
N ARG A 180 3.98 -0.35 -16.39
CA ARG A 180 5.02 -0.49 -17.44
C ARG A 180 4.63 0.27 -18.71
N GLY A 181 5.63 0.76 -19.44
CA GLY A 181 5.43 1.48 -20.70
C GLY A 181 4.93 2.91 -20.53
N THR A 182 4.48 3.51 -21.62
CA THR A 182 3.99 4.91 -21.66
C THR A 182 2.63 5.04 -20.98
N LEU A 183 2.26 6.27 -20.63
CA LEU A 183 0.93 6.55 -20.05
C LEU A 183 -0.20 6.05 -20.96
N ALA A 184 -0.08 6.28 -22.28
CA ALA A 184 -1.05 5.81 -23.26
C ALA A 184 -1.15 4.28 -23.31
N ALA A 185 -0.01 3.57 -23.33
CA ALA A 185 -0.01 2.11 -23.34
C ALA A 185 -0.61 1.50 -22.06
N ARG A 186 -0.44 2.15 -20.90
CA ARG A 186 -1.09 1.74 -19.64
C ARG A 186 -2.61 1.91 -19.73
N ALA A 187 -3.07 3.04 -20.25
CA ALA A 187 -4.51 3.30 -20.43
C ALA A 187 -5.14 2.31 -21.42
N GLU A 188 -4.50 2.10 -22.56
CA GLU A 188 -4.95 1.14 -23.58
C GLU A 188 -5.06 -0.28 -23.03
N ARG A 189 -4.14 -0.69 -22.16
CA ARG A 189 -4.20 -2.01 -21.52
C ARG A 189 -5.47 -2.19 -20.69
N TYR A 190 -5.90 -1.16 -19.95
CA TYR A 190 -7.17 -1.22 -19.23
C TYR A 190 -8.36 -1.23 -20.20
N ASP A 191 -8.32 -0.39 -21.23
CA ASP A 191 -9.45 -0.21 -22.16
C ASP A 191 -9.71 -1.46 -23.00
N ARG A 192 -8.65 -2.14 -23.44
CA ARG A 192 -8.74 -3.39 -24.21
C ARG A 192 -9.55 -4.46 -23.50
N TYR A 193 -9.62 -4.38 -22.17
CA TYR A 193 -10.27 -5.36 -21.32
C TYR A 193 -11.43 -4.78 -20.53
N PHE A 194 -11.95 -3.62 -20.98
CA PHE A 194 -13.07 -2.93 -20.34
C PHE A 194 -12.89 -2.71 -18.83
N GLY A 195 -11.63 -2.54 -18.39
CA GLY A 195 -11.27 -2.38 -16.99
C GLY A 195 -11.22 -3.68 -16.17
N ASP A 196 -11.29 -4.86 -16.81
CA ASP A 196 -11.12 -6.16 -16.15
C ASP A 196 -9.65 -6.53 -15.99
N ALA A 197 -9.31 -7.14 -14.85
CA ALA A 197 -7.94 -7.23 -14.34
C ALA A 197 -7.08 -8.29 -15.03
N VAL A 198 -7.64 -9.17 -15.85
CA VAL A 198 -6.96 -10.44 -16.19
C VAL A 198 -7.04 -10.80 -17.67
N PRO A 199 -6.08 -10.34 -18.49
CA PRO A 199 -5.60 -11.20 -19.58
C PRO A 199 -4.06 -11.20 -19.76
N HIS A 200 -3.59 -12.07 -20.67
CA HIS A 200 -2.19 -12.48 -20.88
C HIS A 200 -1.14 -11.38 -20.62
N GLY A 201 -0.23 -11.64 -19.67
CA GLY A 201 0.85 -10.72 -19.28
C GLY A 201 0.58 -9.89 -18.02
N MET A 202 -0.65 -9.89 -17.50
CA MET A 202 -1.01 -9.37 -16.18
C MET A 202 -1.03 -10.51 -15.16
N PRO A 203 -0.72 -10.26 -13.87
CA PRO A 203 -0.78 -11.33 -12.89
C PRO A 203 -2.22 -11.83 -12.75
N SER A 204 -2.37 -13.14 -12.70
CA SER A 204 -3.66 -13.74 -12.33
C SER A 204 -4.10 -13.25 -10.95
N LEU A 205 -5.39 -13.34 -10.64
CA LEU A 205 -5.89 -13.05 -9.29
C LEU A 205 -5.06 -13.76 -8.23
N ARG A 206 -4.79 -15.06 -8.44
CA ARG A 206 -3.98 -15.86 -7.53
C ARG A 206 -2.59 -15.25 -7.33
N GLN A 207 -1.93 -14.80 -8.40
CA GLN A 207 -0.64 -14.14 -8.29
C GLN A 207 -0.74 -12.79 -7.55
N PHE A 208 -1.82 -12.03 -7.74
CA PHE A 208 -2.07 -10.83 -6.95
C PHE A 208 -2.25 -11.16 -5.47
N GLU A 209 -3.11 -12.11 -5.13
CA GLU A 209 -3.37 -12.55 -3.76
C GLU A 209 -2.11 -13.07 -3.08
N GLU A 210 -1.35 -13.93 -3.74
CA GLU A 210 -0.07 -14.45 -3.24
C GLU A 210 0.94 -13.32 -2.98
N ARG A 211 1.01 -12.32 -3.87
CA ARG A 211 1.91 -11.18 -3.71
C ARG A 211 1.49 -10.27 -2.57
N VAL A 212 0.21 -9.93 -2.47
CA VAL A 212 -0.28 -9.09 -1.37
C VAL A 212 -0.15 -9.83 -0.05
N LYS A 213 -0.48 -11.13 0.02
CA LYS A 213 -0.27 -11.96 1.20
C LYS A 213 1.20 -11.94 1.64
N GLY A 214 2.14 -12.12 0.71
CA GLY A 214 3.58 -12.02 1.01
C GLY A 214 4.00 -10.64 1.54
N ILE A 215 3.38 -9.55 1.07
CA ILE A 215 3.59 -8.20 1.62
C ILE A 215 3.02 -8.10 3.05
N LEU A 216 1.84 -8.68 3.31
CA LEU A 216 1.22 -8.63 4.63
C LEU A 216 1.97 -9.46 5.68
N GLU A 217 2.64 -10.52 5.24
CA GLU A 217 3.34 -11.50 6.08
C GLU A 217 4.85 -11.23 6.23
N ILE A 218 5.35 -10.03 5.86
CA ILE A 218 6.77 -9.68 6.05
C ILE A 218 7.23 -9.88 7.50
N LYS A 219 8.40 -10.50 7.67
CA LYS A 219 9.00 -10.75 9.00
C LYS A 219 10.43 -10.25 9.14
N SER A 220 11.06 -9.87 8.02
CA SER A 220 12.48 -9.50 8.02
C SER A 220 12.76 -8.31 7.10
N TRP A 221 13.86 -7.59 7.37
CA TRP A 221 14.35 -6.53 6.49
C TRP A 221 14.68 -7.03 5.08
N PRO A 222 15.32 -8.20 4.88
CA PRO A 222 15.45 -8.78 3.55
C PRO A 222 14.12 -8.92 2.79
N ASP A 223 13.03 -9.32 3.45
CA ASP A 223 11.70 -9.38 2.83
C ASP A 223 11.22 -7.99 2.39
N VAL A 224 11.44 -6.98 3.24
CA VAL A 224 11.09 -5.58 2.93
C VAL A 224 11.83 -5.13 1.67
N PHE A 225 13.16 -5.22 1.63
CA PHE A 225 13.95 -4.76 0.48
C PHE A 225 13.65 -5.56 -0.79
N LYS A 226 13.41 -6.88 -0.67
CA LYS A 226 12.96 -7.74 -1.78
C LYS A 226 11.65 -7.25 -2.39
N ASN A 227 10.66 -6.92 -1.57
CA ASN A 227 9.36 -6.42 -2.04
C ASN A 227 9.41 -4.96 -2.52
N LEU A 228 10.31 -4.15 -1.98
CA LEU A 228 10.66 -2.84 -2.54
C LEU A 228 11.48 -2.97 -3.83
N GLY A 229 11.90 -4.19 -4.18
CA GLY A 229 12.55 -4.50 -5.43
C GLY A 229 13.90 -3.82 -5.60
N VAL A 230 14.63 -3.67 -4.50
CA VAL A 230 15.97 -3.09 -4.38
C VAL A 230 16.87 -4.05 -3.60
N GLN A 231 18.19 -3.90 -3.73
CA GLN A 231 19.13 -4.74 -3.00
C GLN A 231 19.04 -4.45 -1.49
N CYS A 232 18.95 -5.50 -0.68
CA CYS A 232 19.01 -5.37 0.77
C CYS A 232 20.43 -5.02 1.21
N PRO A 233 20.66 -3.90 1.92
CA PRO A 233 21.95 -3.64 2.54
C PRO A 233 22.28 -4.69 3.61
N PRO A 234 23.55 -4.83 4.01
CA PRO A 234 23.92 -5.62 5.18
C PRO A 234 23.15 -5.17 6.42
N LYS A 235 22.84 -6.11 7.32
CA LYS A 235 22.09 -5.87 8.57
C LYS A 235 22.62 -4.66 9.35
N GLU A 236 23.93 -4.57 9.50
CA GLU A 236 24.62 -3.46 10.18
C GLU A 236 24.39 -2.10 9.49
N THR A 237 24.31 -2.11 8.16
CA THR A 237 24.03 -0.89 7.39
C THR A 237 22.59 -0.44 7.59
N VAL A 238 21.63 -1.36 7.61
CA VAL A 238 20.22 -1.04 7.91
C VAL A 238 20.11 -0.47 9.33
N ALA A 239 20.75 -1.09 10.32
CA ALA A 239 20.73 -0.61 11.69
C ALA A 239 21.31 0.82 11.81
N ARG A 240 22.43 1.10 11.12
CA ARG A 240 23.01 2.45 11.07
C ARG A 240 22.08 3.46 10.39
N ILE A 241 21.41 3.10 9.30
CA ILE A 241 20.41 3.98 8.66
C ILE A 241 19.30 4.34 9.66
N LEU A 242 18.85 3.38 10.48
CA LEU A 242 17.83 3.63 11.51
C LEU A 242 18.36 4.50 12.66
N GLU A 243 19.62 4.32 13.08
CA GLU A 243 20.29 5.23 14.03
C GLU A 243 20.36 6.66 13.46
N GLU A 244 20.82 6.82 12.22
CA GLU A 244 20.88 8.10 11.52
C GLU A 244 19.50 8.74 11.37
N SER A 245 18.46 7.95 11.14
CA SER A 245 17.08 8.43 11.04
C SER A 245 16.60 9.08 12.32
N VAL A 246 17.03 8.58 13.50
CA VAL A 246 16.74 9.23 14.79
C VAL A 246 17.44 10.58 14.88
N ALA A 247 18.73 10.66 14.53
CA ALA A 247 19.47 11.92 14.53
C ALA A 247 18.86 12.95 13.55
N ASN A 248 18.49 12.51 12.35
CA ASN A 248 17.82 13.34 11.35
C ASN A 248 16.43 13.79 11.81
N SER A 249 15.65 12.89 12.39
CA SER A 249 14.33 13.22 12.94
C SER A 249 14.41 14.30 14.02
N LEU A 250 15.45 14.27 14.87
CA LEU A 250 15.71 15.30 15.87
C LEU A 250 16.11 16.63 15.20
N ARG A 251 17.12 16.60 14.31
CA ARG A 251 17.61 17.77 13.56
C ARG A 251 16.49 18.47 12.80
N ARG A 252 15.57 17.70 12.22
CA ARG A 252 14.46 18.19 11.39
C ARG A 252 13.22 18.56 12.22
N GLY A 253 13.24 18.37 13.54
CA GLY A 253 12.13 18.73 14.42
C GLY A 253 10.88 17.86 14.23
N TYR A 254 11.07 16.59 13.87
CA TYR A 254 10.01 15.60 13.87
C TYR A 254 9.67 15.12 15.28
N HIS A 255 10.68 15.03 16.15
CA HIS A 255 10.55 14.91 17.59
C HIS A 255 11.50 15.91 18.28
N LYS A 256 11.48 15.97 19.62
CA LYS A 256 12.33 16.88 20.41
C LYS A 256 13.11 16.09 21.45
N LYS A 257 14.29 16.60 21.84
CA LYS A 257 15.07 16.06 22.96
C LYS A 257 14.24 16.13 24.25
N GLY A 258 14.19 15.05 25.01
CA GLY A 258 13.40 14.97 26.26
C GLY A 258 11.89 14.95 26.05
N MET A 259 11.40 14.71 24.83
CA MET A 259 9.96 14.57 24.56
C MET A 259 9.39 13.37 25.31
N ASP A 260 8.31 13.59 26.07
CA ASP A 260 7.53 12.49 26.64
C ASP A 260 6.63 11.89 25.55
N PHE A 261 7.10 10.81 24.91
CA PHE A 261 6.39 10.16 23.81
C PHE A 261 5.02 9.58 24.21
N ARG A 262 4.78 9.33 25.51
CA ARG A 262 3.49 8.83 26.02
C ARG A 262 2.36 9.84 25.85
N ARG A 263 2.70 11.13 25.80
CA ARG A 263 1.72 12.22 25.62
C ARG A 263 1.30 12.42 24.16
N ILE A 264 1.94 11.72 23.22
CA ILE A 264 1.58 11.78 21.80
C ILE A 264 0.25 11.04 21.61
N GLN A 265 -0.83 11.76 21.33
CA GLN A 265 -2.14 11.17 21.08
C GLN A 265 -2.10 10.19 19.90
N LYS A 266 -2.91 9.12 19.94
CA LYS A 266 -2.98 8.07 18.91
C LYS A 266 -3.65 8.51 17.59
N ARG A 267 -3.96 9.81 17.43
CA ARG A 267 -4.75 10.29 16.28
C ARG A 267 -3.84 10.65 15.11
N GLY A 268 -3.68 9.69 14.20
CA GLY A 268 -2.99 9.84 12.91
C GLY A 268 -3.83 9.43 11.69
N VAL A 269 -5.11 9.09 11.89
CA VAL A 269 -6.07 8.77 10.81
C VAL A 269 -7.17 9.83 10.86
N SER A 270 -7.53 10.40 9.71
CA SER A 270 -8.58 11.41 9.61
C SER A 270 -9.87 10.90 10.27
N THR A 271 -10.39 11.66 11.23
CA THR A 271 -11.68 11.45 11.90
C THR A 271 -12.82 11.27 10.88
N THR A 272 -12.65 11.83 9.68
CA THR A 272 -13.55 11.71 8.52
C THR A 272 -13.78 10.27 8.05
N LEU A 273 -12.77 9.38 8.11
CA LEU A 273 -12.93 7.99 7.64
C LEU A 273 -13.59 7.08 8.69
N ILE A 274 -13.46 7.42 9.97
CA ILE A 274 -13.95 6.59 11.09
C ILE A 274 -15.40 6.95 11.44
N ALA A 275 -15.82 8.19 11.21
CA ALA A 275 -17.17 8.65 11.53
C ALA A 275 -18.23 8.25 10.49
N GLU A 276 -17.84 7.96 9.24
CA GLU A 276 -18.78 7.75 8.13
C GLU A 276 -18.93 6.28 7.68
N ILE A 277 -18.22 5.34 8.31
CA ILE A 277 -18.26 3.92 7.93
C ILE A 277 -18.56 3.04 9.16
N PRO A 278 -19.85 2.70 9.41
CA PRO A 278 -20.27 1.93 10.58
C PRO A 278 -19.58 0.56 10.72
N TYR A 279 -19.17 -0.08 9.62
CA TYR A 279 -18.54 -1.42 9.67
C TYR A 279 -17.14 -1.42 10.32
N LEU A 280 -16.39 -0.32 10.24
CA LEU A 280 -15.05 -0.23 10.84
C LEU A 280 -15.10 -0.03 12.36
N THR A 281 -16.20 0.47 12.89
CA THR A 281 -16.45 0.60 14.34
C THR A 281 -16.87 -0.72 14.99
N GLN A 282 -17.50 -1.63 14.25
CA GLN A 282 -18.04 -2.89 14.79
C GLN A 282 -16.98 -3.98 15.00
N ARG A 283 -15.99 -4.09 14.12
CA ARG A 283 -14.95 -5.15 14.20
C ARG A 283 -13.99 -5.05 15.40
N ARG A 284 -14.04 -3.99 16.21
CA ARG A 284 -13.22 -3.88 17.44
C ARG A 284 -13.83 -4.56 18.67
N ARG A 285 -15.10 -4.99 18.62
CA ARG A 285 -15.77 -5.62 19.77
C ARG A 285 -15.99 -7.12 19.63
N ASP A 286 -16.05 -7.65 18.42
CA ASP A 286 -16.46 -9.04 18.21
C ASP A 286 -15.32 -9.88 17.60
N GLU A 287 -14.43 -10.37 18.45
CA GLU A 287 -13.64 -11.57 18.16
C GLU A 287 -14.48 -12.81 18.51
N ARG A 288 -15.38 -13.19 17.60
CA ARG A 288 -15.87 -14.59 17.46
C ARG A 288 -16.01 -14.92 15.97
N PRO A 289 -15.69 -16.15 15.54
CA PRO A 289 -15.75 -16.51 14.13
C PRO A 289 -17.20 -16.83 13.76
N GLU A 290 -17.89 -15.90 13.11
CA GLU A 290 -19.17 -16.20 12.47
C GLU A 290 -19.04 -16.33 10.95
N ARG A 291 -19.72 -17.37 10.46
CA ARG A 291 -19.72 -17.92 9.12
C ARG A 291 -20.25 -16.89 8.11
N CYS A 292 -19.70 -16.92 6.89
CA CYS A 292 -20.20 -16.16 5.76
C CYS A 292 -21.71 -16.41 5.56
N HIS A 293 -22.54 -15.41 5.85
CA HIS A 293 -23.94 -15.41 5.45
C HIS A 293 -24.06 -14.97 3.99
N VAL A 294 -24.52 -15.90 3.16
CA VAL A 294 -24.99 -15.64 1.80
C VAL A 294 -26.26 -14.79 1.90
N TRP A 295 -26.29 -13.65 1.22
CA TRP A 295 -27.46 -12.76 1.17
C TRP A 295 -28.44 -13.28 0.12
N ASN A 296 -29.54 -13.89 0.58
CA ASN A 296 -30.72 -14.16 -0.24
C ASN A 296 -31.69 -12.96 -0.10
N GLY A 297 -31.91 -12.24 -1.19
CA GLY A 297 -32.81 -11.08 -1.22
C GLY A 297 -34.28 -11.46 -1.02
N PRO A 298 -35.17 -10.49 -0.70
CA PRO A 298 -36.55 -10.79 -0.34
C PRO A 298 -37.50 -10.81 -1.55
N GLY A 299 -38.02 -12.00 -1.85
CA GLY A 299 -39.43 -12.28 -2.17
C GLY A 299 -39.99 -11.89 -3.54
N LYS A 300 -40.42 -12.90 -4.31
CA LYS A 300 -41.85 -13.19 -4.55
C LYS A 300 -42.06 -14.54 -5.23
N ASN A 301 -43.10 -15.22 -4.74
CA ASN A 301 -43.60 -16.55 -5.06
C ASN A 301 -43.84 -16.80 -6.55
N LEU A 302 -43.69 -18.06 -6.99
CA LEU A 302 -44.77 -18.85 -7.62
C LEU A 302 -44.30 -20.29 -7.94
N CYS A 303 -45.10 -21.24 -7.46
CA CYS A 303 -45.34 -22.60 -7.96
C CYS A 303 -44.20 -23.65 -7.96
N GLN A 304 -44.30 -24.61 -7.02
CA GLN A 304 -44.07 -26.03 -7.34
C GLN A 304 -45.35 -26.64 -7.95
N PRO A 305 -45.24 -27.74 -8.71
CA PRO A 305 -45.56 -29.02 -8.08
C PRO A 305 -44.65 -30.21 -8.47
N GLU A 306 -44.52 -31.08 -7.46
CA GLU A 306 -44.31 -32.53 -7.36
C GLU A 306 -44.10 -33.44 -8.61
N PHE A 307 -43.02 -34.24 -8.49
CA PHE A 307 -42.66 -35.62 -8.92
C PHE A 307 -43.72 -36.56 -9.59
N PRO A 308 -43.36 -37.61 -10.39
CA PRO A 308 -42.54 -38.76 -9.92
C PRO A 308 -41.73 -39.65 -10.93
N GLY A 309 -40.79 -40.45 -10.37
CA GLY A 309 -40.30 -41.78 -10.83
C GLY A 309 -39.53 -41.88 -12.17
N SER A 310 -38.65 -42.83 -12.47
CA SER A 310 -38.11 -44.04 -11.82
C SER A 310 -37.08 -44.67 -12.79
N GLN A 311 -35.98 -45.25 -12.28
CA GLN A 311 -35.25 -46.45 -12.79
C GLN A 311 -34.64 -46.36 -14.24
N THR A 312 -33.50 -46.95 -14.66
CA THR A 312 -32.68 -48.13 -14.29
C THR A 312 -31.43 -48.16 -15.19
N SER A 313 -30.31 -48.72 -14.69
CA SER A 313 -29.29 -49.61 -15.34
C SER A 313 -28.58 -49.14 -16.64
N ARG A 314 -27.41 -49.61 -17.11
CA ARG A 314 -26.23 -50.41 -16.68
C ARG A 314 -25.21 -50.31 -17.86
N HIS A 315 -23.95 -50.68 -17.59
CA HIS A 315 -22.85 -51.06 -18.53
C HIS A 315 -22.08 -49.91 -19.21
N GLY A 316 -20.76 -49.95 -19.39
CA GLY A 316 -19.67 -50.89 -19.10
C GLY A 316 -18.33 -50.12 -19.28
N LEU A 317 -17.31 -50.32 -18.44
CA LEU A 317 -16.20 -51.28 -18.63
C LEU A 317 -15.50 -51.18 -20.01
N LEU A 318 -14.30 -50.58 -20.08
CA LEU A 318 -13.00 -51.26 -20.30
C LEU A 318 -11.84 -50.30 -20.66
N HIS A 319 -10.71 -50.52 -19.96
CA HIS A 319 -9.28 -50.49 -20.38
C HIS A 319 -8.67 -49.23 -21.02
N VAL A 320 -7.69 -48.56 -20.38
CA VAL A 320 -6.24 -48.90 -20.24
C VAL A 320 -5.47 -48.88 -21.56
N HIS A 321 -4.65 -47.84 -21.77
CA HIS A 321 -3.24 -48.07 -22.14
C HIS A 321 -2.33 -46.90 -21.75
N LEU A 322 -1.25 -47.27 -21.06
CA LEU A 322 -0.02 -46.51 -20.87
C LEU A 322 0.73 -46.45 -22.21
N ASP A 323 1.40 -45.33 -22.53
CA ASP A 323 2.82 -45.45 -22.87
C ASP A 323 3.60 -44.14 -22.64
N ARG A 324 4.88 -44.37 -22.32
CA ARG A 324 5.98 -43.47 -21.98
C ARG A 324 6.67 -42.90 -23.23
N ARG A 325 7.61 -41.97 -22.94
CA ARG A 325 8.78 -41.53 -23.74
C ARG A 325 8.49 -40.38 -24.71
N ARG A 326 9.38 -39.41 -24.97
CA ARG A 326 10.76 -39.09 -24.53
C ARG A 326 11.09 -37.68 -25.08
N ASP A 327 12.07 -37.02 -24.45
CA ASP A 327 13.10 -36.13 -25.01
C ASP A 327 12.68 -34.91 -25.85
N ILE A 328 12.96 -33.69 -25.36
CA ILE A 328 14.20 -32.89 -25.54
C ILE A 328 14.25 -31.81 -24.45
#